data_AF-A0A031LTI1-F1
#
_entry.id   AF-A0A031LTI1-F1
#
_cell.length_a   1.000
_cell.length_b   1.000
_cell.length_c   1.000
_cell.angle_alpha   90.00
_cell.angle_beta   90.00
_cell.angle_gamma   90.00
#
_symmetry.space_group_name_H-M   'P 1'
#
loop_
_entity.id
_entity.type
_entity.pdbx_description
1 polymer ?
#
loop_
_entity_poly.entity_id
_entity_poly.type
_entity_poly.pdbx_seq_one_letter_code
_entity_poly.pdbx_strand_id
1 'polypeptide(L)'
;MEIKEIQEEIKRMYLNKDRERGIFATFTWLTEEVGELAEALLSGKKESIEEELADVVAWTLSVANLEGIDIEEALRKKYNLSSNEKGRIP
;
A
#
# COMPACT_ATOMS: atom_id res chain seq x y z
N MET A 1 -12.37 -1.15 6.83
CA MET A 1 -12.10 -1.46 5.42
C MET A 1 -11.06 -2.56 5.39
N GLU A 2 -11.26 -3.59 4.57
CA GLU A 2 -10.22 -4.58 4.27
C GLU A 2 -9.17 -3.96 3.32
N ILE A 3 -7.97 -4.55 3.25
CA ILE A 3 -6.89 -4.04 2.38
C ILE A 3 -7.35 -4.01 0.93
N LYS A 4 -8.12 -5.03 0.50
CA LYS A 4 -8.70 -5.09 -0.84
C LYS A 4 -9.62 -3.90 -1.16
N GLU A 5 -10.39 -3.42 -0.19
CA GLU A 5 -11.28 -2.27 -0.39
C GLU A 5 -10.48 -0.98 -0.60
N ILE A 6 -9.41 -0.79 0.18
CA ILE A 6 -8.49 0.35 0.02
C ILE A 6 -7.80 0.28 -1.34
N GLN A 7 -7.32 -0.90 -1.74
CA GLN A 7 -6.68 -1.11 -3.05
C GLN A 7 -7.60 -0.70 -4.20
N GLU A 8 -8.89 -1.07 -4.14
CA GLU A 8 -9.87 -0.73 -5.16
C GLU A 8 -10.24 0.77 -5.16
N GLU A 9 -10.20 1.47 -4.01
CA GLU A 9 -10.32 2.93 -3.98
C GLU A 9 -9.12 3.62 -4.64
N ILE A 10 -7.89 3.23 -4.28
CA ILE A 10 -6.66 3.75 -4.92
C ILE A 10 -6.71 3.52 -6.43
N LYS A 11 -7.12 2.33 -6.84
CA LYS A 11 -7.30 1.98 -8.26
C LYS A 11 -8.29 2.89 -8.96
N ARG A 12 -9.46 3.16 -8.34
CA ARG A 12 -10.47 4.08 -8.89
C ARG A 12 -9.93 5.49 -9.08
N MET A 13 -9.15 5.98 -8.13
CA MET A 13 -8.65 7.35 -8.13
C MET A 13 -7.45 7.54 -9.10
N TYR A 14 -6.54 6.57 -9.18
CA TYR A 14 -5.22 6.80 -9.76
C TYR A 14 -4.83 5.89 -10.93
N LEU A 15 -5.49 4.75 -11.16
CA LEU A 15 -5.03 3.75 -12.15
C LEU A 15 -4.81 4.32 -13.56
N ASN A 16 -5.68 5.20 -14.03
CA ASN A 16 -5.53 5.78 -15.37
C ASN A 16 -4.25 6.61 -15.48
N LYS A 17 -3.98 7.47 -14.48
CA LYS A 17 -2.76 8.28 -14.42
C LYS A 17 -1.52 7.41 -14.25
N ASP A 18 -1.61 6.37 -13.41
CA ASP A 18 -0.51 5.45 -13.16
C ASP A 18 -0.16 4.65 -14.43
N ARG A 19 -1.16 4.28 -15.25
CA ARG A 19 -0.95 3.63 -16.54
C ARG A 19 -0.27 4.55 -17.55
N GLU A 20 -0.68 5.81 -17.61
CA GLU A 20 -0.04 6.83 -18.45
C GLU A 20 1.41 7.08 -18.03
N ARG A 21 1.67 7.11 -16.71
CA ARG A 21 3.02 7.29 -16.14
C ARG A 21 3.92 6.06 -16.33
N GLY A 22 3.35 4.86 -16.29
CA GLY A 22 4.06 3.59 -16.40
C GLY A 22 4.66 3.12 -15.07
N ILE A 23 5.07 1.84 -15.05
CA ILE A 23 5.49 1.13 -13.84
C ILE A 23 6.72 1.76 -13.18
N PHE A 24 7.77 2.07 -13.95
CA PHE A 24 9.02 2.57 -13.39
C PHE A 24 8.89 3.96 -12.78
N ALA A 25 8.18 4.86 -13.46
CA ALA A 25 7.96 6.20 -12.92
C ALA A 25 6.95 6.19 -11.75
N THR A 26 6.02 5.23 -11.70
CA THR A 26 5.18 5.00 -10.50
C THR A 26 6.00 4.45 -9.33
N PHE A 27 6.96 3.56 -9.60
CA PHE A 27 7.90 3.07 -8.59
C PHE A 27 8.87 4.16 -8.10
N THR A 28 9.21 5.15 -8.93
CA THR A 28 9.97 6.33 -8.50
C THR A 28 9.23 7.08 -7.39
N TRP A 29 7.93 7.37 -7.55
CA TRP A 29 7.12 8.01 -6.50
C TRP A 29 7.10 7.17 -5.22
N LEU A 30 6.90 5.86 -5.31
CA LEU A 30 7.00 4.98 -4.14
C LEU A 30 8.35 5.10 -3.42
N THR A 31 9.45 5.23 -4.18
CA THR A 31 10.79 5.40 -3.61
C THR A 31 10.96 6.76 -2.94
N GLU A 32 10.35 7.81 -3.50
CA GLU A 32 10.32 9.15 -2.92
C GLU A 32 9.59 9.14 -1.57
N GLU A 33 8.40 8.54 -1.48
CA GLU A 33 7.67 8.45 -0.19
C GLU A 33 8.42 7.65 0.88
N VAL A 34 9.21 6.64 0.49
CA VAL A 34 10.07 5.93 1.44
C VAL A 34 11.17 6.86 1.99
N GLY A 35 11.65 7.80 1.17
CA GLY A 35 12.56 8.86 1.57
C GLY A 35 11.90 9.86 2.52
N GLU A 36 10.69 10.31 2.19
CA GLU A 36 9.91 11.22 3.03
C GLU A 36 9.57 10.58 4.39
N LEU A 37 9.20 9.29 4.39
CA LEU A 37 9.03 8.51 5.61
C LEU A 37 10.31 8.46 6.46
N ALA A 38 11.49 8.32 5.84
CA ALA A 38 12.76 8.36 6.56
C ALA A 38 12.99 9.72 7.24
N GLU A 39 12.66 10.82 6.56
CA GLU A 39 12.75 12.17 7.12
C GLU A 39 11.74 12.39 8.25
N ALA A 40 10.50 11.94 8.08
CA ALA A 40 9.46 11.99 9.11
C ALA A 40 9.89 11.23 10.38
N LEU A 41 10.47 10.03 10.23
CA LEU A 41 11.02 9.24 11.34
C LEU A 41 12.15 9.98 12.06
N LEU A 42 13.07 10.62 11.33
CA LEU A 42 14.13 11.44 11.91
C LEU A 42 13.59 12.65 12.68
N SER A 43 12.49 13.23 12.21
CA SER A 43 11.85 14.38 12.88
C SER A 43 11.16 13.99 14.20
N GLY A 44 10.75 12.73 14.35
CA GLY A 44 10.01 12.23 15.50
C GLY A 44 8.57 12.76 15.64
N LYS A 45 8.07 13.51 14.65
CA LYS A 45 6.69 14.02 14.62
C LYS A 45 5.74 12.91 14.19
N LYS A 46 4.82 12.53 15.07
CA LYS A 46 3.91 11.41 14.82
C LYS A 46 2.98 11.66 13.65
N GLU A 47 2.53 12.91 13.50
CA GLU A 47 1.62 13.33 12.45
C GLU A 47 2.27 13.13 11.07
N SER A 48 3.53 13.57 10.91
CA SER A 48 4.28 13.33 9.67
C SER A 48 4.54 11.85 9.44
N ILE A 49 4.89 11.08 10.48
CA ILE A 49 5.12 9.63 10.32
C ILE A 49 3.84 8.92 9.85
N GLU A 50 2.68 9.32 10.37
CA GLU A 50 1.38 8.76 9.98
C GLU A 50 1.06 9.07 8.51
N GLU A 51 1.29 10.30 8.07
CA GLU A 51 1.12 10.76 6.69
C GLU A 51 1.99 9.94 5.72
N GLU A 52 3.30 9.90 5.95
CA GLU A 52 4.22 9.20 5.05
C GLU A 52 4.02 7.68 5.03
N LEU A 53 3.59 7.08 6.16
CA LEU A 53 3.21 5.66 6.16
C LEU A 53 2.01 5.39 5.27
N ALA A 54 1.03 6.30 5.26
CA ALA A 54 -0.14 6.18 4.39
C ALA A 54 0.25 6.32 2.92
N ASP A 55 1.15 7.25 2.60
CA ASP A 55 1.62 7.46 1.22
C ASP A 55 2.44 6.28 0.70
N VAL A 56 3.36 5.73 1.49
CA VAL A 56 4.07 4.49 1.13
C VAL A 56 3.09 3.35 0.82
N VAL A 57 2.04 3.19 1.64
CA VAL A 57 1.00 2.17 1.38
C VAL A 57 0.24 2.50 0.09
N ALA A 58 -0.20 3.74 -0.11
CA ALA A 58 -0.95 4.15 -1.30
C ALA A 58 -0.18 3.86 -2.60
N TRP A 59 1.10 4.25 -2.67
CA TRP A 59 1.92 4.00 -3.84
C TRP A 59 2.28 2.53 -4.03
N THR A 60 2.41 1.76 -2.94
CA THR A 60 2.54 0.30 -3.02
C THR A 60 1.29 -0.32 -3.67
N LEU A 61 0.11 0.17 -3.32
CA LEU A 61 -1.15 -0.27 -3.94
C LEU A 61 -1.24 0.14 -5.41
N SER A 62 -0.76 1.33 -5.79
CA SER A 62 -0.65 1.75 -7.20
C SER A 62 0.25 0.81 -8.01
N VAL A 63 1.41 0.42 -7.48
CA VAL A 63 2.29 -0.59 -8.10
C VAL A 63 1.57 -1.93 -8.25
N ALA A 64 0.90 -2.41 -7.19
CA ALA A 64 0.13 -3.66 -7.25
C ALA A 64 -0.98 -3.60 -8.30
N ASN A 65 -1.67 -2.46 -8.42
CA ASN A 65 -2.72 -2.24 -9.41
C ASN A 65 -2.20 -2.27 -10.86
N LEU A 66 -1.01 -1.72 -11.12
CA LEU A 66 -0.39 -1.78 -12.44
C LEU A 66 0.00 -3.20 -12.85
N GLU A 67 0.50 -3.99 -11.90
CA GLU A 67 0.92 -5.37 -12.11
C GLU A 67 -0.24 -6.38 -12.01
N GLY A 68 -1.45 -5.92 -11.70
CA GLY A 68 -2.64 -6.79 -11.57
C GLY A 68 -2.57 -7.73 -10.36
N ILE A 69 -1.90 -7.33 -9.29
CA ILE A 69 -1.70 -8.12 -8.07
C ILE A 69 -2.76 -7.73 -7.03
N ASP A 70 -3.50 -8.72 -6.50
CA ASP A 70 -4.29 -8.56 -5.28
C ASP A 70 -3.34 -8.63 -4.07
N ILE A 71 -3.13 -7.49 -3.40
CA ILE A 71 -2.12 -7.41 -2.35
C ILE A 71 -2.55 -8.16 -1.09
N GLU A 72 -3.85 -8.25 -0.82
CA GLU A 72 -4.37 -8.94 0.35
C GLU A 72 -4.12 -10.44 0.22
N GLU A 73 -4.42 -11.01 -0.95
CA GLU A 73 -4.07 -12.40 -1.25
C GLU A 73 -2.56 -12.64 -1.23
N ALA A 74 -1.76 -11.70 -1.74
CA ALA A 74 -0.30 -11.79 -1.68
C ALA A 74 0.23 -11.82 -0.24
N LEU A 75 -0.32 -10.98 0.65
CA LEU A 75 -0.01 -10.96 2.08
C LEU A 75 -0.45 -12.25 2.78
N ARG A 76 -1.68 -12.72 2.52
CA ARG A 76 -2.20 -13.99 3.05
C ARG A 76 -1.28 -15.15 2.71
N LYS A 77 -0.86 -15.25 1.44
CA LYS A 77 0.07 -16.28 0.95
C LYS A 77 1.45 -16.16 1.58
N LYS A 78 2.01 -14.94 1.71
CA LYS A 78 3.37 -14.72 2.22
C LYS A 78 3.50 -15.00 3.71
N TYR A 79 2.49 -14.64 4.49
CA TYR A 79 2.52 -14.71 5.96
C TYR A 79 1.66 -15.84 6.52
N ASN A 80 1.10 -16.72 5.67
CA ASN A 80 0.18 -17.80 6.05
C ASN A 80 -0.99 -17.30 6.92
N LEU A 81 -1.55 -16.14 6.57
CA LEU A 81 -2.67 -15.56 7.32
C LEU A 81 -3.93 -16.36 6.99
N SER A 82 -4.37 -17.20 7.92
CA SER A 82 -5.62 -17.94 7.80
C SER A 82 -6.82 -17.04 8.12
N SER A 83 -7.88 -17.10 7.33
CA SER A 83 -9.14 -16.36 7.56
C SER A 83 -9.97 -16.89 8.75
N ASN A 84 -9.37 -17.62 9.69
CA ASN A 84 -10.06 -18.30 10.77
C ASN A 84 -10.30 -17.40 11.98
N GLU A 85 -11.31 -16.54 11.88
CA GLU A 85 -12.08 -16.12 13.05
C GLU A 85 -13.58 -16.34 12.81
N LYS A 86 -13.98 -17.62 12.88
CA LYS A 86 -15.31 -17.98 13.39
C LYS A 86 -15.16 -19.13 14.40
N GLY A 87 -14.92 -18.75 15.64
CA GLY A 87 -15.36 -19.53 16.81
C GLY A 87 -14.35 -20.47 17.44
N ARG A 88 -14.30 -20.34 18.78
CA ARG A 88 -13.72 -21.22 19.81
C ARG A 88 -12.21 -21.16 20.04
N ILE A 89 -11.87 -20.44 21.10
CA ILE A 89 -10.78 -20.82 22.00
C ILE A 89 -11.39 -21.75 23.08
N PRO A 90 -10.75 -22.87 23.47
CA PRO A 90 -11.09 -23.59 24.69
C PRO A 90 -10.84 -22.77 25.96
#